data_AF-A0A812QW34-F1
#
_entry.id   AF-A0A812QW34-F1
#
_cell.length_a   1.000
_cell.length_b   1.000
_cell.length_c   1.000
_cell.angle_alpha   90.00
_cell.angle_beta   90.00
_cell.angle_gamma   90.00
#
_symmetry.space_group_name_H-M   'P 1'
#
loop_
_entity.id
_entity.type
_entity.pdbx_description
1 polymer ?
#
loop_
_entity_poly.entity_id
_entity_poly.type
_entity_poly.pdbx_seq_one_letter_code
_entity_poly.pdbx_strand_id
1 'polypeptide(L)'
;MTDDDDQATGWEFEAFKKDYLARRCSLTLLTPVHAPGGTIKIDEARCLENLPDNRTSTGHDPALRREAKNTPTEEGITAPKKPLPRQPRWTADDERALDRAFQRAEADRAAEATPPRNEAVEAAKLARNAAEPSHEGPAARRGGAETDSDHDTEPGPSVEEHFRGMLAIKKMSGDGNCLFHALGENTGESGACLRALIIQYLRENAEAEEDEEQVQAWLQESQYLQSDPGHWGGDTAIIAFTRMRQQRVLLHWRTPNGDILTSERTHSDVDEAAQRGPHAAPNATEVIHLWYNGRDHYDLLHGPTRSASLPSFAA
;
A
#
# COMPACT_ATOMS: atom_id res chain seq x y z
N MET A 1 -21.51 37.61 -29.57
CA MET A 1 -22.44 37.68 -28.43
C MET A 1 -22.35 36.31 -27.81
N THR A 2 -21.96 36.30 -26.54
CA THR A 2 -20.82 35.55 -25.98
C THR A 2 -21.05 34.07 -25.69
N ASP A 3 -19.92 33.35 -25.76
CA ASP A 3 -19.68 31.95 -25.44
C ASP A 3 -20.03 31.60 -23.98
N ASP A 4 -20.72 30.49 -23.79
CA ASP A 4 -20.95 29.82 -22.51
C ASP A 4 -20.68 28.32 -22.72
N ASP A 5 -19.46 27.86 -22.38
CA ASP A 5 -19.13 26.44 -22.24
C ASP A 5 -17.93 26.30 -21.26
N ASP A 6 -18.20 26.49 -19.96
CA ASP A 6 -17.28 26.13 -18.88
C ASP A 6 -18.02 25.24 -17.86
N GLN A 7 -18.21 23.96 -18.21
CA GLN A 7 -18.49 22.92 -17.21
C GLN A 7 -17.17 22.24 -16.84
N ALA A 8 -16.60 22.68 -15.72
CA ALA A 8 -15.43 22.06 -15.11
C ALA A 8 -15.78 20.67 -14.53
N THR A 9 -15.05 19.67 -15.01
CA THR A 9 -15.08 18.26 -14.65
C THR A 9 -14.51 18.01 -13.25
N GLY A 10 -15.37 17.99 -12.23
CA GLY A 10 -15.00 17.66 -10.84
C GLY A 10 -14.78 16.18 -10.52
N TRP A 11 -14.64 15.30 -11.54
CA TRP A 11 -14.64 13.84 -11.38
C TRP A 11 -13.26 13.18 -11.62
N GLU A 12 -12.18 13.95 -11.64
CA GLU A 12 -10.93 13.49 -12.27
C GLU A 12 -9.66 13.70 -11.45
N PHE A 13 -9.71 13.81 -10.11
CA PHE A 13 -8.47 13.91 -9.32
C PHE A 13 -8.05 12.59 -8.65
N GLU A 14 -8.96 11.90 -7.96
CA GLU A 14 -8.66 10.57 -7.37
C GLU A 14 -8.57 9.47 -8.44
N ALA A 15 -9.39 9.56 -9.49
CA ALA A 15 -9.25 8.71 -10.67
C ALA A 15 -7.95 8.99 -11.41
N PHE A 16 -7.54 10.26 -11.53
CA PHE A 16 -6.24 10.66 -12.08
C PHE A 16 -5.09 10.18 -11.20
N LYS A 17 -5.16 10.27 -9.86
CA LYS A 17 -4.11 9.79 -8.97
C LYS A 17 -3.94 8.28 -9.07
N LYS A 18 -5.04 7.54 -9.16
CA LYS A 18 -5.06 6.09 -9.37
C LYS A 18 -4.55 5.69 -10.76
N ASP A 19 -4.88 6.45 -11.80
CA ASP A 19 -4.39 6.24 -13.18
C ASP A 19 -2.93 6.72 -13.36
N TYR A 20 -2.51 7.76 -12.63
CA TYR A 20 -1.15 8.33 -12.62
C TYR A 20 -0.18 7.40 -11.90
N LEU A 21 -0.53 6.88 -10.72
CA LEU A 21 0.25 5.85 -10.02
C LEU A 21 0.29 4.54 -10.83
N ALA A 22 -0.75 4.22 -11.59
CA ALA A 22 -0.78 3.05 -12.46
C ALA A 22 0.00 3.21 -13.78
N ARG A 23 0.15 4.44 -14.31
CA ARG A 23 0.77 4.70 -15.63
C ARG A 23 2.12 5.41 -15.61
N ARG A 24 2.45 6.17 -14.56
CA ARG A 24 3.69 6.98 -14.48
C ARG A 24 4.70 6.54 -13.42
N CYS A 25 4.32 5.73 -12.43
CA CYS A 25 5.31 4.97 -11.66
C CYS A 25 6.05 3.92 -12.53
N SER A 26 5.55 3.67 -13.75
CA SER A 26 6.22 2.88 -14.79
C SER A 26 6.95 3.71 -15.84
N LEU A 27 6.94 5.06 -15.77
CA LEU A 27 7.40 5.88 -16.91
C LEU A 27 8.00 7.24 -16.57
N THR A 28 9.05 7.26 -15.74
CA THR A 28 10.06 8.35 -15.61
C THR A 28 11.19 7.77 -14.74
N LEU A 29 12.49 7.73 -15.06
CA LEU A 29 13.35 8.50 -15.95
C LEU A 29 14.50 7.64 -16.49
N LEU A 30 14.83 7.86 -17.75
CA LEU A 30 16.11 7.50 -18.38
C LEU A 30 17.26 8.29 -17.71
N THR A 31 17.97 7.66 -16.77
CA THR A 31 19.44 7.71 -16.68
C THR A 31 19.92 6.63 -15.69
N PRO A 32 20.84 5.73 -16.08
CA PRO A 32 21.33 4.70 -15.19
C PRO A 32 22.28 5.32 -14.15
N VAL A 33 21.79 5.52 -12.93
CA VAL A 33 22.68 5.76 -11.78
C VAL A 33 23.09 4.40 -11.25
N HIS A 34 24.38 4.12 -11.31
CA HIS A 34 24.97 2.97 -10.62
C HIS A 34 24.72 3.11 -9.11
N ALA A 35 23.71 2.42 -8.59
CA ALA A 35 23.62 2.17 -7.16
C ALA A 35 24.77 1.23 -6.78
N PRO A 36 25.62 1.56 -5.78
CA PRO A 36 26.58 0.61 -5.26
C PRO A 36 25.79 -0.57 -4.68
N GLY A 37 26.02 -1.77 -5.23
CA GLY A 37 25.37 -3.03 -4.85
C GLY A 37 25.73 -3.50 -3.44
N GLY A 38 25.41 -2.69 -2.43
CA GLY A 38 25.41 -3.08 -1.04
C GLY A 38 24.10 -3.80 -0.73
N THR A 39 24.16 -5.12 -0.59
CA THR A 39 23.11 -5.86 0.12
C THR A 39 23.00 -5.25 1.52
N ILE A 40 21.90 -4.56 1.81
CA ILE A 40 21.59 -4.13 3.18
C ILE A 40 21.45 -5.40 4.00
N LYS A 41 22.41 -5.65 4.90
CA LYS A 41 22.30 -6.70 5.90
C LYS A 41 21.31 -6.22 6.95
N ILE A 42 20.04 -6.45 6.69
CA ILE A 42 18.99 -6.27 7.68
C ILE A 42 19.20 -7.37 8.73
N ASP A 43 19.45 -6.97 9.97
CA ASP A 43 19.67 -7.89 11.09
C ASP A 43 18.30 -8.45 11.54
N GLU A 44 17.93 -9.60 10.98
CA GLU A 44 16.66 -10.32 11.25
C GLU A 44 16.44 -10.58 12.76
N ALA A 45 17.53 -10.67 13.56
CA ALA A 45 17.44 -10.87 15.00
C ALA A 45 16.74 -9.72 15.73
N ARG A 46 16.75 -8.51 15.17
CA ARG A 46 16.23 -7.30 15.82
C ARG A 46 14.71 -7.15 15.74
N CYS A 47 14.05 -7.90 14.84
CA CYS A 47 12.59 -7.95 14.73
C CYS A 47 11.92 -8.56 15.97
N LEU A 48 12.57 -9.49 16.65
CA LEU A 48 12.03 -10.16 17.83
C LEU A 48 12.15 -9.33 19.11
N GLU A 49 13.07 -8.36 19.15
CA GLU A 49 13.38 -7.60 20.36
C GLU A 49 12.56 -6.31 20.53
N ASN A 50 11.83 -5.86 19.50
CA ASN A 50 11.11 -4.56 19.52
C ASN A 50 9.58 -4.66 19.47
N LEU A 51 9.00 -5.84 19.71
CA LEU A 51 7.57 -5.93 20.01
C LEU A 51 7.33 -5.28 21.39
N PRO A 52 6.43 -4.28 21.52
CA PRO A 52 6.11 -3.73 22.82
C PRO A 52 5.48 -4.84 23.68
N ASP A 53 6.20 -5.27 24.70
CA ASP A 53 5.67 -6.12 25.76
C ASP A 53 4.50 -5.39 26.43
N ASN A 54 3.28 -5.75 26.06
CA ASN A 54 2.06 -5.30 26.73
C ASN A 54 1.89 -6.04 28.07
N ARG A 55 2.91 -5.97 28.93
CA ARG A 55 2.87 -6.44 30.32
C ARG A 55 2.98 -5.24 31.24
N THR A 56 1.85 -4.98 31.89
CA THR A 56 1.68 -4.07 33.00
C THR A 56 2.78 -4.23 34.07
N SER A 57 3.56 -3.16 34.20
CA SER A 57 4.26 -2.66 35.39
C SER A 57 4.05 -3.42 36.70
N THR A 58 5.15 -3.88 37.31
CA THR A 58 5.39 -3.79 38.76
C THR A 58 6.90 -3.74 39.06
N GLY A 59 7.39 -2.56 39.48
CA GLY A 59 8.25 -2.38 40.68
C GLY A 59 9.78 -2.59 40.62
N HIS A 60 10.50 -1.49 40.94
CA HIS A 60 11.80 -1.38 41.67
C HIS A 60 13.07 -2.02 41.05
N ASP A 61 14.30 -1.47 41.10
CA ASP A 61 14.99 -0.46 41.93
C ASP A 61 16.32 -0.04 41.23
N PRO A 62 16.88 1.18 41.39
CA PRO A 62 18.12 1.59 40.73
C PRO A 62 19.31 1.68 41.70
N ALA A 63 20.26 0.76 41.59
CA ALA A 63 21.59 0.93 42.19
C ALA A 63 22.62 0.02 41.50
N LEU A 64 23.54 0.61 40.73
CA LEU A 64 24.99 0.44 40.95
C LEU A 64 25.81 1.19 39.89
N ARG A 65 26.31 2.33 40.35
CA ARG A 65 27.47 3.08 39.90
C ARG A 65 28.73 2.22 40.01
N ARG A 66 29.56 2.14 38.96
CA ARG A 66 31.03 2.06 39.10
C ARG A 66 31.78 2.41 37.81
N GLU A 67 32.80 3.22 38.04
CA GLU A 67 33.77 3.78 37.10
C GLU A 67 34.71 2.70 36.55
N ALA A 68 35.19 2.88 35.32
CA ALA A 68 36.51 2.42 34.91
C ALA A 68 37.08 3.35 33.83
N LYS A 69 38.21 3.98 34.20
CA LYS A 69 39.13 4.70 33.33
C LYS A 69 40.04 3.68 32.63
N ASN A 70 40.34 3.88 31.35
CA ASN A 70 41.69 4.05 30.79
C ASN A 70 41.73 3.78 29.28
N THR A 71 42.39 4.69 28.59
CA THR A 71 42.84 4.67 27.18
C THR A 71 43.98 3.66 26.96
N PRO A 72 44.25 3.29 25.70
CA PRO A 72 45.42 3.87 25.05
C PRO A 72 45.20 4.35 23.61
N THR A 73 46.04 5.30 23.26
CA THR A 73 46.19 6.07 22.03
C THR A 73 46.62 5.19 20.84
N GLU A 74 45.91 5.28 19.71
CA GLU A 74 46.44 4.94 18.40
C GLU A 74 46.44 6.19 17.51
N GLU A 75 47.63 6.56 17.05
CA GLU A 75 47.86 7.59 16.04
C GLU A 75 47.66 6.98 14.65
N GLY A 76 46.73 7.54 13.86
CA GLY A 76 46.43 7.04 12.51
C GLY A 76 45.70 8.06 11.64
N ILE A 77 46.48 8.95 11.01
CA ILE A 77 46.27 9.62 9.71
C ILE A 77 44.78 9.90 9.33
N THR A 78 44.26 11.05 9.74
CA THR A 78 42.99 11.60 9.25
C THR A 78 43.19 12.58 8.09
N ALA A 79 42.66 12.24 6.93
CA ALA A 79 42.44 13.19 5.83
C ALA A 79 41.42 14.28 6.24
N PRO A 80 41.51 15.52 5.69
CA PRO A 80 40.61 16.59 6.06
C PRO A 80 39.18 16.31 5.59
N LYS A 81 38.30 15.88 6.51
CA LYS A 81 36.86 15.85 6.28
C LYS A 81 36.35 17.29 6.24
N LYS A 82 35.81 17.72 5.08
CA LYS A 82 35.04 18.96 4.99
C LYS A 82 33.87 18.88 5.97
N PRO A 83 33.60 19.93 6.78
CA PRO A 83 32.45 19.94 7.67
C PRO A 83 31.18 19.85 6.83
N LEU A 84 30.34 18.85 7.12
CA LEU A 84 29.01 18.74 6.54
C LEU A 84 28.21 20.00 6.90
N PRO A 85 27.38 20.51 5.98
CA PRO A 85 26.49 21.62 6.27
C PRO A 85 25.60 21.25 7.46
N ARG A 86 25.51 22.15 8.45
CA ARG A 86 24.60 21.98 9.58
C ARG A 86 23.19 21.95 9.03
N GLN A 87 22.51 20.81 9.22
CA GLN A 87 21.09 20.68 8.92
C GLN A 87 20.31 21.79 9.65
N PRO A 88 19.29 22.39 9.00
CA PRO A 88 18.43 23.36 9.65
C PRO A 88 17.80 22.72 10.88
N ARG A 89 17.94 23.38 12.03
CA ARG A 89 17.44 22.86 13.29
C ARG A 89 15.94 23.05 13.32
N TRP A 90 15.20 21.96 13.13
CA TRP A 90 13.75 21.92 13.31
C TRP A 90 13.38 22.49 14.67
N THR A 91 12.52 23.50 14.68
CA THR A 91 12.12 24.20 15.90
C THR A 91 10.72 23.75 16.31
N ALA A 92 10.39 23.95 17.59
CA ALA A 92 9.03 23.74 18.06
C ALA A 92 8.00 24.67 17.36
N ASP A 93 8.45 25.75 16.73
CA ASP A 93 7.58 26.61 15.92
C ASP A 93 7.26 26.00 14.55
N ASP A 94 8.18 25.21 13.98
CA ASP A 94 7.97 24.47 12.74
C ASP A 94 6.96 23.33 12.94
N GLU A 95 7.05 22.60 14.06
CA GLU A 95 6.04 21.59 14.45
C GLU A 95 4.65 22.21 14.62
N ARG A 96 4.56 23.34 15.34
CA ARG A 96 3.30 24.07 15.51
C ARG A 96 2.76 24.62 14.18
N ALA A 97 3.61 24.94 13.22
CA ALA A 97 3.19 25.41 11.90
C ALA A 97 2.59 24.28 11.07
N LEU A 98 3.18 23.08 11.11
CA LEU A 98 2.61 21.89 10.47
C LEU A 98 1.26 21.49 11.08
N ASP A 99 1.13 21.47 12.40
CA ASP A 99 -0.14 21.13 13.07
C ASP A 99 -1.26 22.10 12.66
N ARG A 100 -0.98 23.40 12.56
CA ARG A 100 -1.96 24.40 12.09
C ARG A 100 -2.32 24.20 10.62
N ALA A 101 -1.37 23.81 9.78
CA ALA A 101 -1.63 23.54 8.37
C ALA A 101 -2.53 22.31 8.21
N PHE A 102 -2.29 21.27 9.01
CA PHE A 102 -3.10 20.06 9.03
C PHE A 102 -4.53 20.33 9.51
N GLN A 103 -4.70 21.02 10.64
CA GLN A 103 -6.02 21.40 11.14
C GLN A 103 -6.81 22.28 10.16
N ARG A 104 -6.13 23.14 9.40
CA ARG A 104 -6.78 23.97 8.38
C ARG A 104 -7.27 23.15 7.20
N ALA A 105 -6.46 22.21 6.71
CA ALA A 105 -6.86 21.30 5.64
C ALA A 105 -8.05 20.42 6.05
N GLU A 106 -8.08 19.98 7.31
CA GLU A 106 -9.20 19.19 7.85
C GLU A 106 -10.48 20.04 7.97
N ALA A 107 -10.37 21.30 8.41
CA ALA A 107 -11.50 22.23 8.45
C ALA A 107 -12.05 22.57 7.06
N ASP A 108 -11.18 22.75 6.06
CA ASP A 108 -11.59 23.02 4.67
C ASP A 108 -12.33 21.79 4.09
N ARG A 109 -11.85 20.57 4.38
CA ARG A 109 -12.51 19.32 3.97
C ARG A 109 -13.87 19.11 4.66
N ALA A 110 -14.00 19.52 5.92
CA ALA A 110 -15.28 19.50 6.64
C ALA A 110 -16.29 20.54 6.10
N ALA A 111 -15.80 21.71 5.65
CA ALA A 111 -16.63 22.73 5.04
C ALA A 111 -17.16 22.29 3.67
N GLU A 112 -16.36 21.58 2.88
CA GLU A 112 -16.75 21.06 1.57
C GLU A 112 -17.76 19.89 1.65
N ALA A 113 -17.75 19.13 2.75
CA ALA A 113 -18.69 18.04 3.00
C ALA A 113 -20.11 18.51 3.40
N THR A 114 -20.34 19.81 3.55
CA THR A 114 -21.66 20.35 3.91
C THR A 114 -22.34 20.91 2.65
N PRO A 115 -23.38 20.25 2.09
CA PRO A 115 -24.04 20.73 0.88
C PRO A 115 -24.68 22.11 1.14
N PRO A 116 -24.66 23.02 0.14
CA PRO A 116 -25.19 24.36 0.31
C PRO A 116 -26.67 24.31 0.67
N ARG A 117 -27.07 25.14 1.64
CA ARG A 117 -28.41 25.21 2.26
C ARG A 117 -29.58 25.32 1.26
N ASN A 118 -29.32 25.70 0.02
CA ASN A 118 -30.32 25.83 -1.04
C ASN A 118 -30.65 24.48 -1.72
N GLU A 119 -29.72 23.51 -1.75
CA GLU A 119 -29.96 22.17 -2.32
C GLU A 119 -30.72 21.26 -1.35
N ALA A 120 -30.51 21.44 -0.03
CA ALA A 120 -31.27 20.73 1.00
C ALA A 120 -32.78 21.08 0.98
N VAL A 121 -33.15 22.28 0.50
CA VAL A 121 -34.55 22.72 0.39
C VAL A 121 -35.22 22.14 -0.85
N GLU A 122 -34.49 21.95 -1.97
CA GLU A 122 -35.02 21.32 -3.17
C GLU A 122 -35.10 19.79 -3.05
N ALA A 123 -34.14 19.15 -2.36
CA ALA A 123 -34.23 17.72 -2.02
C ALA A 123 -35.45 17.41 -1.11
N ALA A 124 -35.79 18.30 -0.18
CA ALA A 124 -36.98 18.17 0.66
C ALA A 124 -38.30 18.40 -0.08
N LYS A 125 -38.31 19.17 -1.18
CA LYS A 125 -39.50 19.33 -2.05
C LYS A 125 -39.73 18.12 -2.94
N LEU A 126 -38.68 17.50 -3.48
CA LEU A 126 -38.82 16.28 -4.28
C LEU A 126 -39.38 15.11 -3.46
N ALA A 127 -38.97 14.98 -2.19
CA ALA A 127 -39.48 13.92 -1.31
C ALA A 127 -40.97 14.06 -0.94
N ARG A 128 -41.54 15.28 -1.03
CA ARG A 128 -42.94 15.53 -0.66
C ARG A 128 -43.94 15.24 -1.77
N ASN A 129 -43.49 15.15 -3.03
CA ASN A 129 -44.34 14.86 -4.18
C ASN A 129 -44.47 13.36 -4.50
N ALA A 130 -43.73 12.49 -3.80
CA ALA A 130 -43.74 11.04 -4.02
C ALA A 130 -44.75 10.27 -3.14
N ALA A 131 -45.57 10.97 -2.35
CA ALA A 131 -46.44 10.34 -1.35
C ALA A 131 -47.89 10.88 -1.39
N GLU A 132 -48.58 10.78 -2.52
CA GLU A 132 -50.05 10.82 -2.55
C GLU A 132 -50.61 9.66 -3.41
N PRO A 133 -51.42 8.74 -2.83
CA PRO A 133 -52.09 7.70 -3.59
C PRO A 133 -53.46 8.23 -4.08
N SER A 134 -53.63 8.33 -5.40
CA SER A 134 -54.93 8.58 -6.03
C SER A 134 -55.73 7.27 -6.16
N HIS A 135 -56.91 7.27 -5.56
CA HIS A 135 -57.87 6.17 -5.56
C HIS A 135 -59.00 6.45 -6.58
N GLU A 136 -59.44 5.39 -7.28
CA GLU A 136 -60.67 5.22 -8.12
C GLU A 136 -60.55 5.68 -9.60
N GLY A 137 -60.86 4.91 -10.66
CA GLY A 137 -61.55 3.61 -10.84
C GLY A 137 -61.48 3.18 -12.35
N PRO A 138 -62.20 2.12 -12.78
CA PRO A 138 -61.64 1.13 -13.70
C PRO A 138 -62.10 1.23 -15.17
N ALA A 139 -61.22 0.93 -16.11
CA ALA A 139 -61.60 0.50 -17.47
C ALA A 139 -60.52 -0.37 -18.13
N ALA A 140 -60.94 -1.55 -18.55
CA ALA A 140 -60.19 -2.55 -19.28
C ALA A 140 -59.39 -2.01 -20.48
N ARG A 141 -58.16 -2.52 -20.68
CA ARG A 141 -57.73 -3.24 -21.91
C ARG A 141 -56.24 -3.59 -21.90
N ARG A 142 -55.99 -4.89 -22.11
CA ARG A 142 -54.94 -5.50 -22.95
C ARG A 142 -53.48 -5.05 -22.72
N GLY A 143 -52.74 -5.93 -22.04
CA GLY A 143 -51.63 -6.66 -22.65
C GLY A 143 -50.49 -5.83 -23.22
N GLY A 144 -49.48 -5.64 -22.39
CA GLY A 144 -48.12 -5.28 -22.79
C GLY A 144 -47.22 -5.61 -21.62
N ALA A 145 -46.53 -6.75 -21.71
CA ALA A 145 -45.58 -7.19 -20.69
C ALA A 145 -44.44 -6.17 -20.63
N GLU A 146 -44.38 -5.40 -19.54
CA GLU A 146 -43.19 -4.68 -19.13
C GLU A 146 -42.23 -5.75 -18.61
N THR A 147 -41.31 -6.16 -19.48
CA THR A 147 -40.15 -6.93 -19.07
C THR A 147 -39.23 -5.96 -18.34
N ASP A 148 -39.35 -5.92 -17.02
CA ASP A 148 -38.25 -5.58 -16.12
C ASP A 148 -37.10 -6.52 -16.47
N SER A 149 -36.24 -6.09 -17.40
CA SER A 149 -34.94 -6.73 -17.62
C SER A 149 -34.04 -6.28 -16.48
N ASP A 150 -34.25 -6.89 -15.31
CA ASP A 150 -33.18 -7.16 -14.37
C ASP A 150 -32.07 -7.82 -15.19
N HIS A 151 -31.11 -7.01 -15.65
CA HIS A 151 -29.88 -7.53 -16.21
C HIS A 151 -29.15 -8.17 -15.04
N ASP A 152 -29.53 -9.42 -14.77
CA ASP A 152 -28.78 -10.41 -14.00
C ASP A 152 -27.37 -10.40 -14.60
N THR A 153 -26.51 -9.56 -14.02
CA THR A 153 -25.10 -9.59 -14.28
C THR A 153 -24.64 -10.86 -13.60
N GLU A 154 -24.68 -11.96 -14.36
CA GLU A 154 -24.19 -13.27 -13.95
C GLU A 154 -22.86 -13.07 -13.21
N PRO A 155 -22.78 -13.40 -11.92
CA PRO A 155 -21.57 -13.19 -11.15
C PRO A 155 -20.46 -13.99 -11.84
N GLY A 156 -19.44 -13.29 -12.34
CA GLY A 156 -18.30 -13.90 -13.01
C GLY A 156 -17.68 -15.03 -12.18
N PRO A 157 -16.88 -15.92 -12.80
CA PRO A 157 -16.39 -17.14 -12.16
C PRO A 157 -15.79 -16.88 -10.78
N SER A 158 -15.95 -17.80 -9.84
CA SER A 158 -15.31 -17.69 -8.51
C SER A 158 -13.79 -17.53 -8.64
N VAL A 159 -13.14 -16.95 -7.63
CA VAL A 159 -11.68 -16.72 -7.66
C VAL A 159 -10.93 -18.05 -7.78
N GLU A 160 -11.40 -19.05 -7.05
CA GLU A 160 -10.88 -20.42 -7.05
C GLU A 160 -11.08 -21.11 -8.41
N GLU A 161 -12.17 -20.81 -9.11
CA GLU A 161 -12.40 -21.30 -10.47
C GLU A 161 -11.50 -20.61 -11.50
N HIS A 162 -11.33 -19.29 -11.40
CA HIS A 162 -10.47 -18.54 -12.29
C HIS A 162 -9.01 -19.01 -12.23
N PHE A 163 -8.51 -19.30 -11.02
CA PHE A 163 -7.15 -19.77 -10.83
C PHE A 163 -6.99 -21.31 -10.85
N ARG A 164 -8.07 -22.06 -11.13
CA ARG A 164 -8.08 -23.52 -11.06
C ARG A 164 -6.95 -24.13 -11.90
N GLY A 165 -6.08 -24.90 -11.23
CA GLY A 165 -4.94 -25.58 -11.86
C GLY A 165 -3.70 -24.71 -12.10
N MET A 166 -3.76 -23.41 -11.80
CA MET A 166 -2.64 -22.48 -11.96
C MET A 166 -2.13 -21.95 -10.61
N LEU A 167 -3.04 -21.49 -9.74
CA LEU A 167 -2.75 -20.94 -8.42
C LEU A 167 -3.81 -21.40 -7.42
N ALA A 168 -3.45 -21.43 -6.14
CA ALA A 168 -4.37 -21.67 -5.03
C ALA A 168 -4.34 -20.49 -4.06
N ILE A 169 -5.50 -20.16 -3.49
CA ILE A 169 -5.62 -19.09 -2.50
C ILE A 169 -5.23 -19.64 -1.12
N LYS A 170 -4.25 -19.01 -0.49
CA LYS A 170 -3.95 -19.15 0.94
C LYS A 170 -4.49 -17.92 1.67
N LYS A 171 -5.50 -18.14 2.50
CA LYS A 171 -6.16 -17.08 3.28
C LYS A 171 -5.22 -16.49 4.32
N MET A 172 -5.16 -15.17 4.41
CA MET A 172 -4.37 -14.45 5.41
C MET A 172 -5.22 -14.00 6.60
N SER A 173 -4.55 -13.75 7.73
CA SER A 173 -5.20 -13.17 8.90
C SER A 173 -5.69 -11.75 8.61
N GLY A 174 -6.93 -11.44 8.98
CA GLY A 174 -7.54 -10.10 8.85
C GLY A 174 -7.20 -9.15 10.01
N ASP A 175 -5.97 -9.19 10.52
CA ASP A 175 -5.50 -8.43 11.71
C ASP A 175 -4.86 -7.08 11.37
N GLY A 176 -5.09 -6.60 10.15
CA GLY A 176 -4.45 -5.40 9.60
C GLY A 176 -3.06 -5.63 9.01
N ASN A 177 -2.48 -6.83 9.19
CA ASN A 177 -1.19 -7.22 8.61
C ASN A 177 -1.33 -8.23 7.46
N CYS A 178 -2.53 -8.40 6.90
CA CYS A 178 -2.79 -9.37 5.81
C CYS A 178 -1.80 -9.26 4.64
N LEU A 179 -1.48 -8.04 4.18
CA LEU A 179 -0.48 -7.81 3.14
C LEU A 179 0.90 -8.33 3.55
N PHE A 180 1.35 -8.00 4.76
CA PHE A 180 2.66 -8.38 5.25
C PHE A 180 2.76 -9.87 5.53
N HIS A 181 1.67 -10.51 5.98
CA HIS A 181 1.61 -11.98 6.08
C HIS A 181 1.72 -12.63 4.69
N ALA A 182 1.03 -12.10 3.68
CA ALA A 182 1.10 -12.63 2.32
C ALA A 182 2.51 -12.49 1.72
N LEU A 183 3.14 -11.32 1.88
CA LEU A 183 4.50 -11.07 1.38
C LEU A 183 5.57 -11.86 2.15
N GLY A 184 5.38 -12.03 3.47
CA GLY A 184 6.32 -12.72 4.36
C GLY A 184 6.30 -14.24 4.26
N GLU A 185 5.30 -14.82 3.61
CA GLU A 185 5.16 -16.28 3.49
C GLU A 185 6.41 -16.92 2.87
N ASN A 186 6.92 -16.35 1.77
CA ASN A 186 8.07 -16.91 1.06
C ASN A 186 9.40 -16.63 1.78
N THR A 187 9.48 -15.55 2.56
CA THR A 187 10.69 -15.20 3.33
C THR A 187 10.74 -15.88 4.69
N GLY A 188 9.63 -16.46 5.16
CA GLY A 188 9.50 -17.08 6.48
C GLY A 188 9.34 -16.07 7.61
N GLU A 189 9.08 -14.80 7.28
CA GLU A 189 8.94 -13.73 8.26
C GLU A 189 7.49 -13.58 8.71
N SER A 190 7.30 -13.26 9.99
CA SER A 190 5.96 -12.85 10.45
C SER A 190 5.55 -11.52 9.81
N GLY A 191 4.25 -11.32 9.57
CA GLY A 191 3.76 -10.06 9.02
C GLY A 191 4.14 -8.83 9.85
N ALA A 192 4.18 -8.95 11.18
CA ALA A 192 4.62 -7.86 12.05
C ALA A 192 6.11 -7.50 11.88
N CYS A 193 6.99 -8.51 11.75
CA CYS A 193 8.40 -8.26 11.46
C CYS A 193 8.56 -7.62 10.08
N LEU A 194 7.94 -8.19 9.04
CA LEU A 194 8.07 -7.66 7.69
C LEU A 194 7.53 -6.21 7.59
N ARG A 195 6.43 -5.90 8.28
CA ARG A 195 5.92 -4.53 8.41
C ARG A 195 7.00 -3.59 8.95
N ALA A 196 7.65 -3.97 10.06
CA ALA A 196 8.69 -3.15 10.69
C ALA A 196 9.88 -2.94 9.74
N LEU A 197 10.30 -3.98 9.01
CA LEU A 197 11.35 -3.88 8.01
C LEU A 197 11.00 -2.94 6.85
N ILE A 198 9.77 -3.02 6.35
CA ILE A 198 9.30 -2.11 5.29
C ILE A 198 9.24 -0.67 5.78
N ILE A 199 8.74 -0.41 7.00
CA ILE A 199 8.73 0.94 7.60
C ILE A 199 10.16 1.49 7.70
N GLN A 200 11.11 0.68 8.16
CA GLN A 200 12.51 1.05 8.25
C GLN A 200 13.09 1.36 6.86
N TYR A 201 12.87 0.46 5.90
CA TYR A 201 13.33 0.62 4.53
C TYR A 201 12.82 1.92 3.89
N LEU A 202 11.52 2.21 4.03
CA LEU A 202 10.90 3.43 3.49
C LEU A 202 11.58 4.69 4.02
N ARG A 203 11.91 4.73 5.31
CA ARG A 203 12.58 5.89 5.94
C ARG A 203 14.01 6.06 5.48
N GLU A 204 14.78 4.98 5.54
CA GLU A 204 16.21 4.99 5.20
C GLU A 204 16.43 5.34 3.73
N ASN A 205 15.57 4.85 2.84
CA ASN A 205 15.72 5.11 1.41
C ASN A 205 15.11 6.46 1.01
N ALA A 206 14.14 7.00 1.75
CA ALA A 206 13.61 8.35 1.48
C ALA A 206 14.69 9.43 1.60
N GLU A 207 15.71 9.24 2.45
CA GLU A 207 16.85 10.17 2.54
C GLU A 207 17.77 10.14 1.31
N ALA A 208 17.76 9.03 0.57
CA ALA A 208 18.63 8.80 -0.58
C ALA A 208 17.90 8.95 -1.94
N GLU A 209 16.60 9.19 -1.92
CA GLU A 209 15.77 9.31 -3.12
C GLU A 209 15.79 10.76 -3.65
N GLU A 210 15.89 10.91 -4.97
CA GLU A 210 15.99 12.23 -5.61
C GLU A 210 14.63 12.80 -5.99
N ASP A 211 13.65 11.92 -6.24
CA ASP A 211 12.28 12.31 -6.57
C ASP A 211 11.52 12.74 -5.30
N GLU A 212 11.27 14.05 -5.17
CA GLU A 212 10.55 14.63 -4.04
C GLU A 212 9.14 14.04 -3.84
N GLU A 213 8.42 13.68 -4.92
CA GLU A 213 7.10 13.06 -4.82
C GLU A 213 7.22 11.66 -4.21
N GLN A 214 8.22 10.90 -4.64
CA GLN A 214 8.49 9.56 -4.11
C GLN A 214 8.94 9.59 -2.64
N VAL A 215 9.79 10.56 -2.29
CA VAL A 215 10.21 10.84 -0.90
C VAL A 215 8.99 11.09 -0.02
N GLN A 216 8.09 11.98 -0.44
CA GLN A 216 6.87 12.28 0.32
C GLN A 216 5.97 11.05 0.48
N ALA A 217 5.77 10.28 -0.60
CA ALA A 217 4.97 9.06 -0.55
C ALA A 217 5.56 8.04 0.44
N TRP A 218 6.88 7.87 0.47
CA TRP A 218 7.54 6.94 1.39
C TRP A 218 7.48 7.38 2.84
N LEU A 219 7.72 8.67 3.12
CA LEU A 219 7.63 9.20 4.47
C LEU A 219 6.20 9.10 5.00
N GLN A 220 5.19 9.47 4.20
CA GLN A 220 3.77 9.37 4.56
C GLN A 220 3.36 7.92 4.86
N GLU A 221 3.69 6.97 3.98
CA GLU A 221 3.39 5.55 4.20
C GLU A 221 4.09 5.03 5.47
N SER A 222 5.37 5.38 5.68
CA SER A 222 6.11 4.93 6.87
C SER A 222 5.53 5.49 8.18
N GLN A 223 5.00 6.72 8.17
CA GLN A 223 4.36 7.34 9.33
C GLN A 223 2.99 6.71 9.57
N TYR A 224 2.20 6.55 8.51
CA TYR A 224 0.90 5.90 8.55
C TYR A 224 1.01 4.49 9.12
N LEU A 225 1.90 3.65 8.58
CA LEU A 225 2.09 2.27 9.04
C LEU A 225 2.67 2.18 10.46
N GLN A 226 3.45 3.16 10.91
CA GLN A 226 3.97 3.17 12.29
C GLN A 226 2.90 3.61 13.30
N SER A 227 1.98 4.48 12.92
CA SER A 227 1.02 5.10 13.85
C SER A 227 0.03 4.11 14.47
N ASP A 228 -0.33 3.04 13.76
CA ASP A 228 -1.20 1.98 14.24
C ASP A 228 -0.78 0.63 13.64
N PRO A 229 -0.52 -0.42 14.45
CA PRO A 229 -0.24 -1.77 13.95
C PRO A 229 -1.39 -2.40 13.15
N GLY A 230 -2.61 -1.88 13.27
CA GLY A 230 -3.80 -2.29 12.52
C GLY A 230 -3.97 -1.60 11.16
N HIS A 231 -3.17 -0.57 10.84
CA HIS A 231 -3.22 0.08 9.53
C HIS A 231 -2.75 -0.86 8.41
N TRP A 232 -3.47 -0.88 7.30
CA TRP A 232 -3.18 -1.77 6.18
C TRP A 232 -2.07 -1.19 5.31
N GLY A 233 -1.20 -2.05 4.78
CA GLY A 233 -0.28 -1.62 3.73
C GLY A 233 -0.98 -1.51 2.38
N GLY A 234 -0.41 -0.68 1.50
CA GLY A 234 -0.89 -0.53 0.13
C GLY A 234 0.22 -0.67 -0.92
N ASP A 235 0.00 -0.07 -2.08
CA ASP A 235 0.92 -0.11 -3.23
C ASP A 235 2.32 0.39 -2.85
N THR A 236 2.44 1.46 -2.05
CA THR A 236 3.76 1.98 -1.62
C THR A 236 4.53 0.94 -0.80
N ALA A 237 3.86 0.22 0.11
CA ALA A 237 4.49 -0.85 0.88
C ALA A 237 4.92 -2.03 -0.01
N ILE A 238 4.11 -2.38 -1.02
CA ILE A 238 4.43 -3.42 -2.02
C ILE A 238 5.68 -3.02 -2.83
N ILE A 239 5.71 -1.80 -3.36
CA ILE A 239 6.86 -1.31 -4.15
C ILE A 239 8.14 -1.28 -3.30
N ALA A 240 8.06 -0.79 -2.06
CA ALA A 240 9.18 -0.86 -1.12
C ALA A 240 9.65 -2.30 -0.86
N PHE A 241 8.71 -3.23 -0.63
CA PHE A 241 9.04 -4.66 -0.50
C PHE A 241 9.78 -5.19 -1.73
N THR A 242 9.28 -4.89 -2.94
CA THR A 242 9.90 -5.43 -4.17
C THR A 242 11.33 -4.97 -4.32
N ARG A 243 11.63 -3.70 -4.06
CA ARG A 243 12.99 -3.15 -4.10
C ARG A 243 13.86 -3.69 -2.97
N MET A 244 13.32 -3.81 -1.76
CA MET A 244 14.01 -4.36 -0.58
C MET A 244 14.43 -5.82 -0.77
N ARG A 245 13.54 -6.66 -1.34
CA ARG A 245 13.78 -8.11 -1.50
C ARG A 245 14.27 -8.51 -2.89
N GLN A 246 14.33 -7.56 -3.82
CA GLN A 246 14.63 -7.83 -5.24
C GLN A 246 13.71 -8.91 -5.80
N GLN A 247 12.40 -8.79 -5.51
CA GLN A 247 11.40 -9.80 -5.83
C GLN A 247 10.16 -9.15 -6.46
N ARG A 248 9.57 -9.83 -7.45
CA ARG A 248 8.43 -9.31 -8.21
C ARG A 248 7.11 -9.61 -7.52
N VAL A 249 6.13 -8.72 -7.73
CA VAL A 249 4.77 -8.88 -7.19
C VAL A 249 3.73 -8.64 -8.29
N LEU A 250 2.83 -9.60 -8.46
CA LEU A 250 1.62 -9.48 -9.27
C LEU A 250 0.40 -9.35 -8.37
N LEU A 251 -0.36 -8.28 -8.54
CA LEU A 251 -1.61 -8.04 -7.83
C LEU A 251 -2.80 -8.41 -8.71
N HIS A 252 -3.67 -9.26 -8.18
CA HIS A 252 -4.91 -9.71 -8.82
C HIS A 252 -6.12 -9.15 -8.08
N TRP A 253 -7.14 -8.67 -8.77
CA TRP A 253 -8.38 -8.19 -8.16
C TRP A 253 -9.58 -8.37 -9.09
N ARG A 254 -10.79 -8.31 -8.51
CA ARG A 254 -12.05 -8.35 -9.27
C ARG A 254 -12.53 -6.94 -9.62
N THR A 255 -12.92 -6.71 -10.86
CA THR A 255 -13.60 -5.49 -11.30
C THR A 255 -15.07 -5.50 -10.86
N PRO A 256 -15.76 -4.35 -10.87
CA PRO A 256 -17.20 -4.30 -10.62
C PRO A 256 -18.03 -5.19 -11.55
N ASN A 257 -17.54 -5.44 -12.78
CA ASN A 257 -18.22 -6.28 -13.77
C ASN A 257 -17.93 -7.78 -13.58
N GLY A 258 -17.16 -8.16 -12.56
CA GLY A 258 -16.85 -9.55 -12.24
C GLY A 258 -15.59 -10.11 -12.88
N ASP A 259 -14.94 -9.38 -13.78
CA ASP A 259 -13.67 -9.77 -14.41
C ASP A 259 -12.53 -9.76 -13.40
N ILE A 260 -11.56 -10.67 -13.55
CA ILE A 260 -10.33 -10.66 -12.76
C ILE A 260 -9.23 -10.01 -13.60
N LEU A 261 -8.62 -8.95 -13.06
CA LEU A 261 -7.50 -8.26 -13.65
C LEU A 261 -6.23 -8.53 -12.84
N THR A 262 -5.09 -8.43 -13.54
CA THR A 262 -3.75 -8.54 -12.96
C THR A 262 -2.95 -7.29 -13.29
N SER A 263 -2.20 -6.79 -12.32
CA SER A 263 -1.26 -5.66 -12.47
C SER A 263 0.06 -6.03 -11.84
N GLU A 264 1.15 -5.75 -12.55
CA GLU A 264 2.49 -5.79 -11.97
C GLU A 264 2.66 -4.63 -11.00
N ARG A 265 3.02 -4.95 -9.76
CA ARG A 265 3.32 -4.01 -8.68
C ARG A 265 4.75 -4.19 -8.23
N THR A 266 5.66 -4.08 -9.18
CA THR A 266 7.09 -4.27 -9.01
C THR A 266 7.80 -2.95 -9.28
N HIS A 267 8.76 -2.58 -8.43
CA HIS A 267 9.63 -1.43 -8.67
C HIS A 267 10.39 -1.59 -10.00
N SER A 268 10.51 -0.52 -10.79
CA SER A 268 11.14 -0.52 -12.13
C SER A 268 12.50 -1.21 -12.15
N ASP A 269 13.40 -0.89 -11.22
CA ASP A 269 14.72 -1.51 -11.12
C ASP A 269 14.69 -3.05 -11.06
N VAL A 270 13.68 -3.60 -10.38
CA VAL A 270 13.52 -5.05 -10.20
C VAL A 270 12.90 -5.67 -11.45
N ASP A 271 11.94 -5.00 -12.07
CA ASP A 271 11.37 -5.41 -13.36
C ASP A 271 12.43 -5.41 -14.47
N GLU A 272 13.21 -4.33 -14.59
CA GLU A 272 14.34 -4.23 -15.51
C GLU A 272 15.43 -5.29 -15.23
N ALA A 273 15.70 -5.58 -13.95
CA ALA A 273 16.60 -6.67 -13.57
C ALA A 273 16.07 -8.03 -14.03
N ALA A 274 14.78 -8.31 -13.86
CA ALA A 274 14.15 -9.55 -14.31
C ALA A 274 14.18 -9.70 -15.83
N GLN A 275 13.97 -8.61 -16.57
CA GLN A 275 14.01 -8.58 -18.04
C GLN A 275 15.40 -8.85 -18.62
N ARG A 276 16.47 -8.57 -17.87
CA ARG A 276 17.86 -8.89 -18.26
C ARG A 276 18.17 -10.39 -18.27
N GLY A 277 17.23 -11.24 -17.84
CA GLY A 277 17.29 -12.69 -18.03
C GLY A 277 18.28 -13.41 -17.10
N PRO A 278 19.11 -14.35 -17.57
CA PRO A 278 19.90 -15.27 -16.72
C PRO A 278 20.96 -14.61 -15.82
N HIS A 279 21.14 -13.29 -15.92
CA HIS A 279 21.99 -12.48 -15.04
C HIS A 279 21.21 -11.67 -14.01
N ALA A 280 19.88 -11.83 -13.94
CA ALA A 280 19.05 -11.21 -12.93
C ALA A 280 19.45 -11.70 -11.52
N ALA A 281 19.18 -10.89 -10.51
CA ALA A 281 19.26 -11.36 -9.13
C ALA A 281 18.41 -12.63 -8.97
N PRO A 282 18.83 -13.62 -8.15
CA PRO A 282 18.15 -14.92 -8.06
C PRO A 282 16.63 -14.78 -7.83
N ASN A 283 16.26 -13.82 -6.97
CA ASN A 283 14.88 -13.61 -6.56
C ASN A 283 14.07 -12.75 -7.55
N ALA A 284 14.72 -12.05 -8.50
CA ALA A 284 14.02 -11.18 -9.45
C ALA A 284 13.18 -11.97 -10.46
N THR A 285 13.46 -13.27 -10.60
CA THR A 285 12.66 -14.18 -11.43
C THR A 285 11.49 -14.81 -10.68
N GLU A 286 11.50 -14.77 -9.35
CA GLU A 286 10.40 -15.26 -8.53
C GLU A 286 9.32 -14.19 -8.41
N VAL A 287 8.07 -14.61 -8.58
CA VAL A 287 6.91 -13.73 -8.57
C VAL A 287 5.99 -14.13 -7.42
N ILE A 288 5.67 -13.18 -6.54
CA ILE A 288 4.62 -13.33 -5.53
C ILE A 288 3.30 -12.90 -6.17
N HIS A 289 2.28 -13.74 -6.07
CA HIS A 289 0.94 -13.41 -6.55
C HIS A 289 0.05 -13.04 -5.36
N LEU A 290 -0.51 -11.84 -5.35
CA LEU A 290 -1.42 -11.37 -4.32
C LEU A 290 -2.85 -11.33 -4.87
N TRP A 291 -3.83 -11.70 -4.05
CA TRP A 291 -5.24 -11.49 -4.32
C TRP A 291 -5.79 -10.38 -3.45
N TYR A 292 -6.29 -9.30 -4.04
CA TYR A 292 -6.99 -8.23 -3.34
C TYR A 292 -8.51 -8.38 -3.49
N ASN A 293 -9.23 -8.37 -2.37
CA ASN A 293 -10.68 -8.57 -2.35
C ASN A 293 -11.48 -7.37 -2.90
N GLY A 294 -10.82 -6.27 -3.27
CA GLY A 294 -11.46 -5.05 -3.76
C GLY A 294 -11.80 -4.03 -2.67
N ARG A 295 -11.55 -4.34 -1.39
CA ARG A 295 -11.96 -3.51 -0.25
C ARG A 295 -10.82 -3.22 0.73
N ASP A 296 -10.21 -4.27 1.26
CA ASP A 296 -9.41 -4.16 2.49
C ASP A 296 -8.48 -5.34 2.79
N HIS A 297 -8.50 -6.39 1.97
CA HIS A 297 -7.84 -7.63 2.33
C HIS A 297 -6.98 -8.18 1.21
N TYR A 298 -5.80 -8.65 1.58
CA TYR A 298 -4.87 -9.35 0.72
C TYR A 298 -4.76 -10.80 1.15
N ASP A 299 -4.96 -11.71 0.21
CA ASP A 299 -4.62 -13.13 0.33
C ASP A 299 -3.39 -13.44 -0.54
N LEU A 300 -2.70 -14.54 -0.23
CA LEU A 300 -1.63 -15.05 -1.08
C LEU A 300 -2.21 -16.01 -2.13
N LEU A 301 -1.78 -15.86 -3.38
CA LEU A 301 -1.94 -16.85 -4.42
C LEU A 301 -0.61 -17.59 -4.56
N HIS A 302 -0.59 -18.89 -4.32
CA HIS A 302 0.60 -19.71 -4.48
C HIS A 302 0.44 -20.70 -5.62
N GLY A 303 1.54 -21.02 -6.30
CA GLY A 303 1.56 -22.06 -7.32
C GLY A 303 1.13 -23.42 -6.75
N PRO A 304 0.71 -24.37 -7.62
CA PRO A 304 0.52 -25.74 -7.19
C PRO A 304 1.81 -26.18 -6.51
N THR A 305 1.69 -26.59 -5.23
CA THR A 305 2.79 -27.21 -4.53
C THR A 305 3.25 -28.33 -5.44
N ARG A 306 4.49 -28.24 -5.97
CA ARG A 306 5.07 -29.36 -6.70
C ARG A 306 5.02 -30.51 -5.73
N SER A 307 4.04 -31.41 -5.90
CA SER A 307 3.86 -32.55 -5.04
C SER A 307 5.22 -33.21 -4.92
N ALA A 308 5.65 -33.40 -3.67
CA ALA A 308 6.95 -33.92 -3.32
C ALA A 308 7.32 -35.04 -4.29
N SER A 309 8.54 -34.96 -4.83
CA SER A 309 9.15 -35.97 -5.69
C SER A 309 8.62 -37.36 -5.35
N LEU A 310 8.00 -38.01 -6.34
CA LEU A 310 7.57 -39.41 -6.23
C LEU A 310 8.69 -40.21 -5.54
N PRO A 311 8.37 -41.05 -4.53
CA PRO A 311 9.37 -41.88 -3.91
C PRO A 311 10.07 -42.69 -5.01
N SER A 312 11.39 -42.54 -5.09
CA SER A 312 12.24 -43.35 -5.96
C SER A 312 12.04 -44.81 -5.54
N PHE A 313 11.22 -45.54 -6.30
CA PHE A 313 11.21 -46.99 -6.24
C PHE A 313 12.48 -47.46 -6.94
N ALA A 314 13.55 -47.62 -6.15
CA ALA A 314 14.69 -48.42 -6.55
C ALA A 314 14.23 -49.89 -6.64
N ALA A 315 14.40 -50.46 -7.84
CA ALA A 315 14.26 -51.89 -8.10
C ALA A 315 15.60 -52.61 -7.90
#